data_AF-A0A816S5M8-F1
#
_entry.id   AF-A0A816S5M8-F1
#
_cell.length_a   1.000
_cell.length_b   1.000
_cell.length_c   1.000
_cell.angle_alpha   90.00
_cell.angle_beta   90.00
_cell.angle_gamma   90.00
#
_symmetry.space_group_name_H-M   'P 1'
#
loop_
_entity.id
_entity.type
_entity.pdbx_description
1 polymer ?
#
loop_
_entity_poly.entity_id
_entity_poly.type
_entity_poly.pdbx_seq_one_letter_code
_entity_poly.pdbx_strand_id
1 'polypeptide(L)'
;MPVNTSSISFLHSNKGYRQLIRNGFIYKFNKQTSSMIYLICKTKNCKAKVHTDSNNNILDLKDEHNHLLEPEDFEVQCFRNILKDRVINETEPISKIYDEESAKAQFSPETLASVPMVRDIQPGLNQARRKLTLVLPTSTTFDIPVSYQRTATGENFLICDKMSLFFAGFPCVFGLLPDRKKSTYQQLFQELKDVAVSMNRIWKPDPIISDFETSLIPAISAEFPQTLQKGCYFHHIQSIYRCIQNLGFATVYSEDEEIRTCCRKLMALAFLPLDEVESFFYNLLGTVNSRVKELLRQLFLYHDDYWINKVPLEMWNVHGIQHRTNNSCEGIYIYIYMPFLFQGSITIYSFRLS
;
A
#
# COMPACT_ATOMS: atom_id res chain seq x y z
N MET A 1 -17.17 31.92 -3.11
CA MET A 1 -17.18 32.57 -4.44
C MET A 1 -18.30 31.97 -5.26
N PRO A 2 -19.08 32.75 -6.03
CA PRO A 2 -20.21 32.20 -6.80
C PRO A 2 -19.65 31.27 -7.89
N VAL A 3 -20.05 29.99 -7.83
CA VAL A 3 -19.60 28.95 -8.76
C VAL A 3 -20.17 29.28 -10.13
N ASN A 4 -19.29 29.53 -11.09
CA ASN A 4 -19.62 29.83 -12.48
C ASN A 4 -20.41 28.65 -13.09
N THR A 5 -21.71 28.82 -13.27
CA THR A 5 -22.73 27.81 -13.64
C THR A 5 -22.67 27.36 -15.11
N SER A 6 -21.48 27.30 -15.69
CA SER A 6 -21.25 26.83 -17.08
C SER A 6 -20.15 25.78 -17.18
N SER A 7 -19.53 25.40 -16.06
CA SER A 7 -18.40 24.48 -16.03
C SER A 7 -18.84 23.04 -16.25
N ILE A 8 -18.16 22.39 -17.21
CA ILE A 8 -18.28 20.96 -17.47
C ILE A 8 -17.13 20.28 -16.73
N SER A 9 -17.42 19.25 -15.93
CA SER A 9 -16.40 18.42 -15.30
C SER A 9 -16.66 16.94 -15.56
N PHE A 10 -15.60 16.14 -15.50
CA PHE A 10 -15.67 14.70 -15.74
C PHE A 10 -15.26 13.95 -14.48
N LEU A 11 -16.02 12.91 -14.14
CA LEU A 11 -15.71 11.99 -13.04
C LEU A 11 -15.62 10.56 -13.56
N HIS A 12 -15.00 9.68 -12.79
CA HIS A 12 -15.02 8.25 -13.01
C HIS A 12 -15.98 7.57 -12.02
N SER A 13 -16.79 6.65 -12.52
CA SER A 13 -17.66 5.81 -11.68
C SER A 13 -16.85 4.74 -10.93
N ASN A 14 -17.46 4.10 -9.92
CA ASN A 14 -16.85 2.97 -9.17
C ASN A 14 -16.38 1.81 -10.07
N LYS A 15 -16.95 1.68 -11.27
CA LYS A 15 -16.60 0.66 -12.28
C LYS A 15 -15.65 1.18 -13.37
N GLY A 16 -15.10 2.39 -13.22
CA GLY A 16 -14.16 3.00 -14.16
C GLY A 16 -14.79 3.72 -15.36
N TYR A 17 -16.11 3.66 -15.53
CA TYR A 17 -16.79 4.37 -16.62
C TYR A 17 -16.79 5.88 -16.38
N ARG A 18 -16.49 6.65 -17.43
CA ARG A 18 -16.52 8.11 -17.44
C ARG A 18 -17.94 8.65 -17.28
N GLN A 19 -18.10 9.68 -16.45
CA GLN A 19 -19.34 10.40 -16.17
C GLN A 19 -19.11 11.89 -16.42
N LEU A 20 -20.12 12.56 -16.98
CA LEU A 20 -20.11 14.00 -17.24
C LEU A 20 -20.96 14.69 -16.17
N ILE A 21 -20.44 15.78 -15.62
CA ILE A 21 -21.19 16.68 -14.75
C ILE A 21 -21.43 17.98 -15.50
N ARG A 22 -22.67 18.45 -15.43
CA ARG A 22 -23.03 19.79 -15.85
C ARG A 22 -24.13 20.32 -14.94
N ASN A 23 -23.97 21.54 -14.44
CA ASN A 23 -24.96 22.21 -13.59
C ASN A 23 -25.37 21.38 -12.35
N GLY A 24 -24.44 20.58 -11.81
CA GLY A 24 -24.70 19.68 -10.67
C GLY A 24 -25.41 18.36 -11.03
N PHE A 25 -25.86 18.18 -12.27
CA PHE A 25 -26.47 16.94 -12.73
C PHE A 25 -25.43 15.97 -13.28
N ILE A 26 -25.57 14.69 -12.95
CA ILE A 26 -24.65 13.61 -13.35
C ILE A 26 -25.21 12.85 -14.54
N TYR A 27 -24.43 12.80 -15.61
CA TYR A 27 -24.70 12.06 -16.83
C TYR A 27 -23.79 10.83 -16.92
N LYS A 28 -24.39 9.66 -17.18
CA LYS A 28 -23.69 8.39 -17.39
C LYS A 28 -23.56 8.07 -18.88
N PHE A 29 -22.49 7.36 -19.21
CA PHE A 29 -22.28 6.81 -20.55
C PHE A 29 -23.45 5.91 -20.95
N ASN A 30 -23.94 6.10 -22.18
CA ASN A 30 -24.95 5.26 -22.80
C ASN A 30 -24.37 4.50 -24.00
N LYS A 31 -23.82 5.21 -24.99
CA LYS A 31 -23.23 4.63 -26.20
C LYS A 31 -22.23 5.59 -26.86
N GLN A 32 -21.40 5.07 -27.77
CA GLN A 32 -20.45 5.87 -28.56
C GLN A 32 -20.52 5.45 -30.03
N THR A 33 -20.41 6.43 -30.92
CA THR A 33 -20.19 6.25 -32.37
C THR A 33 -18.78 6.74 -32.73
N SER A 34 -18.39 6.60 -34.00
CA SER A 34 -17.09 7.10 -34.50
C SER A 34 -16.87 8.60 -34.30
N SER A 35 -17.95 9.39 -34.19
CA SER A 35 -17.90 10.85 -34.09
C SER A 35 -18.49 11.44 -32.80
N MET A 36 -19.30 10.69 -32.04
CA MET A 36 -20.05 11.23 -30.90
C MET A 36 -20.17 10.25 -29.74
N ILE A 37 -20.17 10.79 -28.52
CA ILE A 37 -20.41 10.08 -27.26
C ILE A 37 -21.78 10.51 -26.72
N TYR A 38 -22.65 9.54 -26.43
CA TYR A 38 -23.99 9.76 -25.94
C TYR A 38 -24.04 9.52 -24.43
N LEU A 39 -24.46 10.56 -23.69
CA LEU A 39 -24.57 10.56 -22.23
C LEU A 39 -26.03 10.83 -21.85
N ILE A 40 -26.53 10.10 -20.84
CA ILE A 40 -27.91 10.24 -20.33
C ILE A 40 -27.89 10.52 -18.84
N CYS A 41 -28.90 11.21 -18.31
CA CYS A 41 -28.98 11.45 -16.87
C CYS A 41 -28.95 10.15 -16.06
N LYS A 42 -28.26 10.17 -14.91
CA LYS A 42 -28.12 9.03 -13.99
C LYS A 42 -29.48 8.61 -13.41
N THR A 43 -30.35 9.58 -13.10
CA THR A 43 -31.65 9.41 -12.45
C THR A 43 -32.61 8.60 -13.32
N LYS A 44 -33.27 7.60 -12.72
CA LYS A 44 -34.27 6.79 -13.42
C LYS A 44 -35.44 7.68 -13.85
N ASN A 45 -35.96 7.45 -15.06
CA ASN A 45 -37.07 8.21 -15.66
C ASN A 45 -36.77 9.67 -16.03
N CYS A 46 -35.51 10.13 -15.93
CA CYS A 46 -35.10 11.42 -16.47
C CYS A 46 -34.80 11.32 -17.97
N LYS A 47 -35.24 12.31 -18.75
CA LYS A 47 -35.08 12.37 -20.22
C LYS A 47 -33.92 13.25 -20.67
N ALA A 48 -33.19 13.85 -19.75
CA ALA A 48 -32.05 14.72 -20.06
C ALA A 48 -30.89 13.93 -20.69
N LYS A 49 -30.25 14.53 -21.70
CA LYS A 49 -29.18 13.93 -22.51
C LYS A 49 -28.13 14.96 -22.89
N VAL A 50 -26.89 14.51 -23.00
CA VAL A 50 -25.78 15.29 -23.54
C VAL A 50 -25.05 14.44 -24.56
N HIS A 51 -24.74 15.02 -25.72
CA HIS A 51 -23.86 14.42 -26.70
C HIS A 51 -22.57 15.22 -26.76
N THR A 52 -21.42 14.55 -26.72
CA THR A 52 -20.10 15.19 -26.82
C THR A 52 -19.29 14.62 -27.98
N ASP A 53 -18.33 15.37 -28.51
CA ASP A 53 -17.30 14.84 -29.41
C ASP A 53 -16.22 14.04 -28.63
N SER A 54 -15.25 13.48 -29.34
CA SER A 54 -14.08 12.81 -28.73
C SER A 54 -13.18 13.75 -27.92
N ASN A 55 -13.26 15.05 -28.17
CA ASN A 55 -12.49 16.10 -27.51
C ASN A 55 -13.28 16.75 -26.35
N ASN A 56 -14.44 16.20 -25.99
CA ASN A 56 -15.31 16.62 -24.90
C ASN A 56 -16.09 17.93 -25.12
N ASN A 57 -16.20 18.41 -26.36
CA ASN A 57 -17.07 19.52 -26.70
C ASN A 57 -18.52 19.03 -26.79
N ILE A 58 -19.47 19.80 -26.24
CA ILE A 58 -20.89 19.48 -26.34
C ILE A 58 -21.35 19.72 -27.77
N LEU A 59 -21.91 18.68 -28.39
CA LEU A 59 -22.48 18.70 -29.73
C LEU A 59 -23.99 18.91 -29.72
N ASP A 60 -24.68 18.34 -28.72
CA ASP A 60 -26.13 18.45 -28.56
C ASP A 60 -26.49 18.30 -27.07
N LEU A 61 -27.46 19.09 -26.62
CA LEU A 61 -27.80 19.24 -25.20
C LEU A 61 -29.30 19.31 -25.01
N LYS A 62 -29.83 18.37 -24.23
CA LYS A 62 -31.18 18.42 -23.69
C LYS A 62 -31.10 18.36 -22.16
N ASP A 63 -31.01 19.54 -21.54
CA ASP A 63 -30.75 19.72 -20.09
C ASP A 63 -32.03 19.93 -19.26
N GLU A 64 -33.20 19.58 -19.81
CA GLU A 64 -34.48 19.63 -19.07
C GLU A 64 -34.61 18.38 -18.18
N HIS A 65 -34.43 18.57 -16.87
CA HIS A 65 -34.61 17.52 -15.86
C HIS A 65 -36.01 17.57 -15.27
N ASN A 66 -36.59 16.40 -15.02
CA ASN A 66 -37.87 16.24 -14.35
C ASN A 66 -37.72 15.93 -12.86
N HIS A 67 -36.55 16.21 -12.31
CA HIS A 67 -36.22 16.05 -10.90
C HIS A 67 -35.39 17.25 -10.45
N LEU A 68 -35.47 17.57 -9.16
CA LEU A 68 -34.62 18.58 -8.56
C LEU A 68 -33.17 18.08 -8.51
N LEU A 69 -32.24 19.04 -8.41
CA LEU A 69 -30.87 18.73 -8.04
C LEU A 69 -30.92 18.08 -6.66
N GLU A 70 -30.32 16.90 -6.49
CA GLU A 70 -30.10 16.30 -5.17
C GLU A 70 -28.68 16.71 -4.73
N PRO A 71 -28.49 17.86 -4.04
CA PRO A 71 -27.17 18.35 -3.66
C PRO A 71 -26.39 17.36 -2.78
N GLU A 72 -27.12 16.55 -1.99
CA GLU A 72 -26.56 15.46 -1.17
C GLU A 72 -25.73 14.47 -1.99
N ASP A 73 -26.14 14.17 -3.23
CA ASP A 73 -25.49 13.13 -4.04
C ASP A 73 -24.27 13.70 -4.79
N PHE A 74 -24.30 14.98 -5.16
CA PHE A 74 -23.24 15.63 -5.93
C PHE A 74 -22.00 15.98 -5.10
N GLU A 75 -22.19 16.72 -4.01
CA GLU A 75 -21.08 17.18 -3.15
C GLU A 75 -20.39 15.98 -2.49
N VAL A 76 -21.17 15.00 -2.02
CA VAL A 76 -20.65 13.76 -1.46
C VAL A 76 -19.93 12.91 -2.51
N GLN A 77 -20.41 12.86 -3.76
CA GLN A 77 -19.75 12.09 -4.81
C GLN A 77 -18.43 12.74 -5.27
N CYS A 78 -18.37 14.07 -5.36
CA CYS A 78 -17.13 14.81 -5.58
C CYS A 78 -16.13 14.56 -4.43
N PHE A 79 -16.58 14.69 -3.18
CA PHE A 79 -15.77 14.42 -1.99
C PHE A 79 -15.21 12.99 -1.99
N ARG A 80 -16.04 11.98 -2.27
CA ARG A 80 -15.59 10.58 -2.37
C ARG A 80 -14.55 10.35 -3.46
N ASN A 81 -14.61 11.09 -4.57
CA ASN A 81 -13.63 10.94 -5.65
C ASN A 81 -12.29 11.59 -5.28
N ILE A 82 -12.31 12.77 -4.65
CA ILE A 82 -11.10 13.39 -4.10
C ILE A 82 -10.42 12.44 -3.11
N LEU A 83 -11.20 11.86 -2.19
CA LEU A 83 -10.66 10.89 -1.22
C LEU A 83 -10.04 9.67 -1.92
N LYS A 84 -10.72 9.08 -2.92
CA LYS A 84 -10.19 7.95 -3.70
C LYS A 84 -8.90 8.29 -4.42
N ASP A 85 -8.83 9.45 -5.06
CA ASP A 85 -7.63 9.87 -5.76
C ASP A 85 -6.47 10.07 -4.76
N ARG A 86 -6.73 10.67 -3.59
CA ARG A 86 -5.72 10.78 -2.53
C ARG A 86 -5.29 9.41 -1.98
N VAL A 87 -6.19 8.48 -1.65
CA VAL A 87 -5.77 7.17 -1.09
C VAL A 87 -5.05 6.25 -2.07
N ILE A 88 -5.24 6.46 -3.38
CA ILE A 88 -4.49 5.76 -4.43
C ILE A 88 -3.07 6.31 -4.55
N ASN A 89 -2.90 7.63 -4.43
CA ASN A 89 -1.62 8.31 -4.67
C ASN A 89 -0.79 8.57 -3.40
N GLU A 90 -1.41 8.54 -2.23
CA GLU A 90 -0.79 8.87 -0.94
C GLU A 90 -0.72 7.66 -0.01
N THR A 91 0.27 7.65 0.88
CA THR A 91 0.50 6.58 1.88
C THR A 91 -0.05 6.91 3.26
N GLU A 92 -0.56 8.12 3.45
CA GLU A 92 -1.12 8.59 4.72
C GLU A 92 -2.34 7.73 5.16
N PRO A 93 -2.61 7.65 6.47
CA PRO A 93 -3.80 6.97 6.97
C PRO A 93 -5.07 7.56 6.34
N ILE A 94 -6.03 6.69 5.98
CA ILE A 94 -7.30 7.10 5.36
C ILE A 94 -8.06 8.09 6.25
N SER A 95 -7.99 7.92 7.57
CA SER A 95 -8.57 8.84 8.55
C SER A 95 -7.99 10.25 8.43
N LYS A 96 -6.66 10.37 8.34
CA LYS A 96 -5.99 11.66 8.18
C LYS A 96 -6.36 12.33 6.85
N ILE A 97 -6.38 11.57 5.75
CA ILE A 97 -6.81 12.08 4.43
C ILE A 97 -8.26 12.58 4.50
N TYR A 98 -9.13 11.84 5.18
CA TYR A 98 -10.53 12.23 5.37
C TYR A 98 -10.66 13.50 6.18
N ASP A 99 -10.00 13.60 7.33
CA ASP A 99 -10.09 14.75 8.22
C ASP A 99 -9.60 16.03 7.51
N GLU A 100 -8.46 15.94 6.81
CA GLU A 100 -7.92 17.06 6.03
C GLU A 100 -8.86 17.51 4.91
N GLU A 101 -9.42 16.58 4.14
CA GLU A 101 -10.34 16.95 3.05
C GLU A 101 -11.70 17.41 3.59
N SER A 102 -12.17 16.85 4.71
CA SER A 102 -13.41 17.30 5.36
C SER A 102 -13.28 18.73 5.89
N ALA A 103 -12.11 19.10 6.40
CA ALA A 103 -11.82 20.46 6.85
C ALA A 103 -11.70 21.46 5.68
N LYS A 104 -11.26 21.01 4.50
CA LYS A 104 -11.20 21.82 3.28
C LYS A 104 -12.55 21.91 2.55
N ALA A 105 -13.39 20.89 2.69
CA ALA A 105 -14.66 20.79 1.98
C ALA A 105 -15.66 21.83 2.51
N GLN A 106 -16.17 22.66 1.60
CA GLN A 106 -17.24 23.60 1.88
C GLN A 106 -18.57 22.97 1.47
N PHE A 107 -19.13 22.12 2.33
CA PHE A 107 -20.45 21.54 2.12
C PHE A 107 -21.55 22.60 2.33
N SER A 108 -22.62 22.50 1.55
CA SER A 108 -23.83 23.28 1.82
C SER A 108 -24.49 22.86 3.15
N PRO A 109 -25.23 23.75 3.84
CA PRO A 109 -25.90 23.44 5.11
C PRO A 109 -26.79 22.20 5.04
N GLU A 110 -27.42 21.99 3.89
CA GLU A 110 -28.29 20.85 3.61
C GLU A 110 -27.51 19.54 3.47
N THR A 111 -26.29 19.57 2.89
CA THR A 111 -25.45 18.38 2.69
C THR A 111 -24.73 17.94 3.96
N LEU A 112 -24.47 18.83 4.92
CA LEU A 112 -23.72 18.52 6.16
C LEU A 112 -24.31 17.33 6.94
N ALA A 113 -25.63 17.16 6.91
CA ALA A 113 -26.31 16.05 7.58
C ALA A 113 -26.10 14.69 6.89
N SER A 114 -25.76 14.72 5.60
CA SER A 114 -25.65 13.55 4.71
C SER A 114 -24.21 13.25 4.30
N VAL A 115 -23.23 14.02 4.80
CA VAL A 115 -21.80 13.73 4.63
C VAL A 115 -21.50 12.37 5.27
N PRO A 116 -21.00 11.39 4.50
CA PRO A 116 -20.76 10.05 5.03
C PRO A 116 -19.58 10.08 6.00
N MET A 117 -19.72 9.45 7.16
CA MET A 117 -18.63 9.35 8.11
C MET A 117 -17.50 8.49 7.53
N VAL A 118 -16.28 8.72 8.03
CA VAL A 118 -15.09 7.98 7.54
C VAL A 118 -15.30 6.47 7.57
N ARG A 119 -15.96 5.94 8.62
CA ARG A 119 -16.28 4.52 8.79
C ARG A 119 -17.12 3.93 7.65
N ASP A 120 -18.01 4.73 7.06
CA ASP A 120 -18.96 4.29 6.04
C ASP A 120 -18.28 4.15 4.67
N ILE A 121 -17.23 4.94 4.43
CA ILE A 121 -16.50 4.97 3.16
C ILE A 121 -15.14 4.26 3.23
N GLN A 122 -14.61 4.02 4.43
CA GLN A 122 -13.34 3.33 4.69
C GLN A 122 -13.20 2.01 3.88
N PRO A 123 -14.20 1.11 3.83
CA PRO A 123 -14.06 -0.16 3.09
C PRO A 123 -13.83 0.05 1.60
N GLY A 124 -14.53 1.03 1.00
CA GLY A 124 -14.39 1.38 -0.41
C GLY A 124 -13.04 2.04 -0.72
N LEU A 125 -12.53 2.88 0.18
CA LEU A 125 -11.20 3.50 0.04
C LEU A 125 -10.07 2.46 0.20
N ASN A 126 -10.21 1.53 1.15
CA ASN A 126 -9.32 0.38 1.30
C ASN A 126 -9.33 -0.51 0.04
N GLN A 127 -10.50 -0.76 -0.53
CA GLN A 127 -10.62 -1.54 -1.78
C GLN A 127 -9.95 -0.82 -2.95
N ALA A 128 -10.09 0.51 -3.06
CA ALA A 128 -9.41 1.31 -4.07
C ALA A 128 -7.88 1.21 -3.92
N ARG A 129 -7.37 1.34 -2.68
CA ARG A 129 -5.94 1.17 -2.34
C ARG A 129 -5.42 -0.25 -2.65
N ARG A 130 -6.28 -1.27 -2.52
CA ARG A 130 -5.95 -2.68 -2.83
C ARG A 130 -5.86 -2.99 -4.33
N LYS A 131 -6.49 -2.21 -5.22
CA LYS A 131 -6.42 -2.46 -6.68
C LYS A 131 -5.00 -2.32 -7.26
N LEU A 132 -4.09 -1.69 -6.53
CA LEU A 132 -2.66 -1.58 -6.87
C LEU A 132 -1.79 -2.64 -6.18
N THR A 133 -2.35 -3.44 -5.28
CA THR A 133 -1.64 -4.54 -4.62
C THR A 133 -1.84 -5.82 -5.43
N LEU A 134 -0.77 -6.59 -5.62
CA LEU A 134 -0.79 -7.83 -6.41
C LEU A 134 -1.90 -8.77 -5.91
N VAL A 135 -2.76 -9.24 -6.82
CA VAL A 135 -3.82 -10.20 -6.50
C VAL A 135 -3.16 -11.56 -6.23
N LEU A 136 -3.30 -12.05 -5.00
CA LEU A 136 -2.89 -13.41 -4.67
C LEU A 136 -3.74 -14.40 -5.48
N PRO A 137 -3.13 -15.44 -6.08
CA PRO A 137 -3.86 -16.39 -6.90
C PRO A 137 -4.94 -17.11 -6.10
N THR A 138 -6.11 -17.26 -6.72
CA THR A 138 -7.35 -17.78 -6.11
C THR A 138 -7.57 -19.29 -6.31
N SER A 139 -6.67 -19.98 -7.02
CA SER A 139 -6.78 -21.42 -7.27
C SER A 139 -5.71 -22.21 -6.51
N THR A 140 -6.15 -23.25 -5.81
CA THR A 140 -5.33 -24.16 -5.01
C THR A 140 -4.95 -25.46 -5.75
N THR A 141 -5.34 -25.64 -7.01
CA THR A 141 -5.08 -26.87 -7.76
C THR A 141 -4.02 -26.66 -8.84
N PHE A 142 -2.81 -27.14 -8.57
CA PHE A 142 -1.72 -27.27 -9.54
C PHE A 142 -1.34 -28.76 -9.62
N ASP A 143 -1.36 -29.34 -10.83
CA ASP A 143 -0.84 -30.69 -11.08
C ASP A 143 0.69 -30.61 -11.24
N ILE A 144 1.42 -30.97 -10.19
CA ILE A 144 2.89 -30.89 -10.15
C ILE A 144 3.46 -32.28 -10.49
N PRO A 145 4.34 -32.42 -11.50
CA PRO A 145 4.91 -33.71 -11.87
C PRO A 145 5.67 -34.38 -10.71
N VAL A 146 5.58 -35.70 -10.60
CA VAL A 146 6.09 -36.49 -9.44
C VAL A 146 7.56 -36.22 -9.11
N SER A 147 8.39 -35.96 -10.13
CA SER A 147 9.81 -35.60 -9.97
C SER A 147 10.05 -34.31 -9.19
N TYR A 148 9.05 -33.42 -9.12
CA TYR A 148 9.09 -32.13 -8.42
C TYR A 148 8.26 -32.13 -7.13
N GLN A 149 7.70 -33.28 -6.73
CA GLN A 149 6.93 -33.42 -5.49
C GLN A 149 7.83 -33.70 -4.28
N ARG A 150 9.14 -33.92 -4.47
CA ARG A 150 10.09 -34.24 -3.40
C ARG A 150 11.39 -33.44 -3.52
N THR A 151 11.99 -33.10 -2.39
CA THR A 151 13.28 -32.42 -2.31
C THR A 151 14.45 -33.38 -2.62
N ALA A 152 15.65 -32.85 -2.83
CA ALA A 152 16.86 -33.66 -3.03
C ALA A 152 17.23 -34.56 -1.82
N THR A 153 16.63 -34.32 -0.65
CA THR A 153 16.77 -35.13 0.57
C THR A 153 15.60 -36.11 0.78
N GLY A 154 14.64 -36.18 -0.14
CA GLY A 154 13.56 -37.18 -0.14
C GLY A 154 12.25 -36.77 0.56
N GLU A 155 12.18 -35.56 1.09
CA GLU A 155 11.00 -35.03 1.79
C GLU A 155 9.95 -34.49 0.82
N ASN A 156 8.67 -34.55 1.19
CA ASN A 156 7.58 -34.05 0.35
C ASN A 156 7.64 -32.51 0.25
N PHE A 157 7.71 -32.01 -0.99
CA PHE A 157 7.79 -30.59 -1.32
C PHE A 157 6.43 -29.88 -1.18
N LEU A 158 5.31 -30.61 -1.33
CA LEU A 158 3.95 -30.07 -1.20
C LEU A 158 3.20 -30.70 -0.03
N ILE A 159 2.93 -29.87 0.97
CA ILE A 159 1.97 -30.14 2.04
C ILE A 159 0.66 -29.47 1.62
N CYS A 160 -0.29 -30.22 1.07
CA CYS A 160 -1.66 -29.75 0.95
C CYS A 160 -2.34 -29.98 2.29
N ASP A 161 -2.56 -28.92 3.06
CA ASP A 161 -3.35 -29.00 4.28
C ASP A 161 -4.41 -27.92 4.29
N LYS A 162 -5.67 -28.38 4.35
CA LYS A 162 -6.83 -27.53 4.60
C LYS A 162 -6.59 -26.86 5.95
N MET A 163 -6.52 -25.53 5.96
CA MET A 163 -6.41 -24.70 7.16
C MET A 163 -5.03 -24.75 7.85
N SER A 164 -4.00 -24.29 7.14
CA SER A 164 -2.63 -24.20 7.65
C SER A 164 -2.41 -23.00 8.60
N LEU A 165 -2.88 -23.16 9.84
CA LEU A 165 -2.46 -22.40 11.03
C LEU A 165 -0.97 -22.57 11.39
N PHE A 166 -0.18 -23.33 10.63
CA PHE A 166 1.24 -23.57 10.90
C PHE A 166 2.22 -22.62 10.16
N PHE A 167 1.74 -21.81 9.20
CA PHE A 167 2.54 -20.78 8.54
C PHE A 167 2.10 -19.35 8.86
N ALA A 168 1.00 -19.17 9.58
CA ALA A 168 0.62 -17.89 10.16
C ALA A 168 1.36 -17.73 11.49
N GLY A 169 2.40 -16.91 11.51
CA GLY A 169 3.02 -16.50 12.77
C GLY A 169 1.96 -15.96 13.73
N PHE A 170 2.01 -16.42 14.97
CA PHE A 170 1.05 -16.07 16.00
C PHE A 170 1.53 -14.82 16.74
N PRO A 171 0.63 -13.85 16.99
CA PRO A 171 1.02 -12.70 17.77
C PRO A 171 1.17 -13.16 19.22
N CYS A 172 2.41 -13.14 19.70
CA CYS A 172 2.73 -13.61 21.06
C CYS A 172 2.61 -12.50 22.09
N VAL A 173 2.85 -11.25 21.68
CA VAL A 173 2.93 -10.08 22.56
C VAL A 173 2.36 -8.86 21.84
N PHE A 174 1.61 -8.04 22.56
CA PHE A 174 1.25 -6.68 22.15
C PHE A 174 1.85 -5.69 23.15
N GLY A 175 2.65 -4.74 22.65
CA GLY A 175 3.23 -3.67 23.46
C GLY A 175 2.69 -2.32 23.02
N LEU A 176 2.02 -1.61 23.91
CA LEU A 176 1.70 -0.20 23.74
C LEU A 176 2.83 0.62 24.35
N LEU A 177 3.64 1.23 23.49
CA LEU A 177 4.83 1.96 23.93
C LEU A 177 4.59 3.47 23.87
N PRO A 178 5.07 4.23 24.87
CA PRO A 178 4.87 5.68 24.95
C PRO A 178 5.68 6.44 23.89
N ASP A 179 6.79 5.87 23.43
CA ASP A 179 7.64 6.46 22.42
C ASP A 179 8.47 5.38 21.69
N ARG A 180 9.26 5.83 20.70
CA ARG A 180 10.15 5.03 19.86
C ARG A 180 11.61 5.14 20.29
N LYS A 181 11.89 5.17 21.59
CA LYS A 181 13.26 5.29 22.12
C LYS A 181 13.88 3.93 22.41
N LYS A 182 15.21 3.87 22.31
CA LYS A 182 16.00 2.67 22.63
C LYS A 182 15.69 2.16 24.05
N SER A 183 15.67 3.05 25.04
CA SER A 183 15.38 2.71 26.44
C SER A 183 14.02 2.05 26.62
N THR A 184 13.01 2.51 25.88
CA THR A 184 11.65 1.98 25.92
C THR A 184 11.58 0.56 25.36
N TYR A 185 12.28 0.30 24.25
CA TYR A 185 12.40 -1.06 23.71
C TYR A 185 13.18 -2.00 24.63
N GLN A 186 14.27 -1.53 25.24
CA GLN A 186 15.03 -2.33 26.21
C GLN A 186 14.17 -2.71 27.40
N GLN A 187 13.38 -1.76 27.93
CA GLN A 187 12.45 -2.06 29.02
C GLN A 187 11.43 -3.12 28.59
N LEU A 188 10.81 -3.00 27.41
CA LEU A 188 9.89 -4.02 26.89
C LEU A 188 10.57 -5.40 26.82
N PHE A 189 11.77 -5.49 26.28
CA PHE A 189 12.49 -6.76 26.17
C PHE A 189 12.87 -7.35 27.52
N GLN A 190 13.24 -6.51 28.49
CA GLN A 190 13.53 -6.97 29.85
C GLN A 190 12.28 -7.55 30.53
N GLU A 191 11.14 -6.85 30.46
CA GLU A 191 9.86 -7.34 30.98
C GLU A 191 9.47 -8.69 30.36
N LEU A 192 9.67 -8.84 29.05
CA LEU A 192 9.39 -10.10 28.35
C LEU A 192 10.34 -11.23 28.74
N LYS A 193 11.62 -10.93 29.02
CA LYS A 193 12.56 -11.90 29.59
C LYS A 193 12.13 -12.31 30.99
N ASP A 194 11.70 -11.36 31.82
CA ASP A 194 11.26 -11.61 33.19
C ASP A 194 10.00 -12.50 33.21
N VAL A 195 9.05 -12.24 32.29
CA VAL A 195 7.89 -13.13 32.07
C VAL A 195 8.35 -14.54 31.66
N ALA A 196 9.28 -14.66 30.72
CA ALA A 196 9.79 -15.99 30.32
C ALA A 196 10.45 -16.73 31.50
N VAL A 197 11.26 -16.03 32.30
CA VAL A 197 11.89 -16.59 33.51
C VAL A 197 10.85 -17.02 34.54
N SER A 198 9.79 -16.24 34.75
CA SER A 198 8.68 -16.60 35.66
C SER A 198 7.95 -17.88 35.22
N MET A 199 8.00 -18.20 33.92
CA MET A 199 7.46 -19.43 33.34
C MET A 199 8.49 -20.58 33.28
N ASN A 200 9.64 -20.43 33.96
CA ASN A 200 10.79 -21.34 33.90
C ASN A 200 11.30 -21.58 32.46
N ARG A 201 11.26 -20.54 31.62
CA ARG A 201 11.80 -20.56 30.25
C ARG A 201 12.89 -19.51 30.10
N ILE A 202 13.74 -19.70 29.09
CA ILE A 202 14.74 -18.71 28.70
C ILE A 202 14.39 -18.24 27.31
N TRP A 203 14.11 -16.95 27.16
CA TRP A 203 13.78 -16.39 25.87
C TRP A 203 15.04 -16.10 25.06
N LYS A 204 15.27 -16.91 24.01
CA LYS A 204 16.40 -16.80 23.08
C LYS A 204 15.88 -16.79 21.63
N PRO A 205 15.31 -15.67 21.16
CA PRO A 205 14.85 -15.59 19.78
C PRO A 205 16.04 -15.67 18.82
N ASP A 206 15.96 -16.47 17.76
CA ASP A 206 16.95 -16.50 16.69
C ASP A 206 16.35 -17.06 15.37
N PRO A 207 16.43 -16.33 14.24
CA PRO A 207 16.84 -14.93 14.10
C PRO A 207 15.75 -13.95 14.60
N ILE A 208 16.13 -12.72 14.89
CA ILE A 208 15.20 -11.59 15.05
C ILE A 208 15.05 -10.86 13.72
N ILE A 209 13.83 -10.76 13.21
CA ILE A 209 13.49 -9.97 12.03
C ILE A 209 12.68 -8.76 12.47
N SER A 210 13.20 -7.56 12.23
CA SER A 210 12.53 -6.29 12.55
C SER A 210 12.46 -5.37 11.35
N ASP A 211 11.74 -4.25 11.46
CA ASP A 211 11.95 -3.14 10.53
C ASP A 211 13.31 -2.45 10.78
N PHE A 212 13.59 -1.41 10.00
CA PHE A 212 14.85 -0.65 10.05
C PHE A 212 14.79 0.55 11.00
N GLU A 213 14.03 0.44 12.10
CA GLU A 213 13.90 1.53 13.07
C GLU A 213 15.21 1.77 13.83
N THR A 214 15.72 3.01 13.77
CA THR A 214 17.06 3.39 14.24
C THR A 214 17.29 3.17 15.74
N SER A 215 16.24 3.22 16.56
CA SER A 215 16.28 3.02 18.00
C SER A 215 16.06 1.56 18.42
N LEU A 216 15.33 0.79 17.61
CA LEU A 216 15.03 -0.62 17.86
C LEU A 216 16.26 -1.49 17.64
N ILE A 217 17.00 -1.24 16.56
CA ILE A 217 18.17 -2.03 16.20
C ILE A 217 19.17 -2.12 17.36
N PRO A 218 19.66 -1.00 17.93
CA PRO A 218 20.60 -1.04 19.05
C PRO A 218 19.97 -1.53 20.35
N ALA A 219 18.64 -1.51 20.50
CA ALA A 219 17.97 -2.13 21.65
C ALA A 219 18.03 -3.65 21.54
N ILE A 220 17.73 -4.22 20.37
CA ILE A 220 17.86 -5.65 20.11
C ILE A 220 19.31 -6.10 20.34
N SER A 221 20.30 -5.38 19.81
CA SER A 221 21.71 -5.77 19.99
C SER A 221 22.15 -5.73 21.46
N ALA A 222 21.62 -4.80 22.26
CA ALA A 222 21.92 -4.72 23.69
C ALA A 222 21.27 -5.87 24.48
N GLU A 223 20.03 -6.23 24.13
CA GLU A 223 19.26 -7.22 24.87
C GLU A 223 19.52 -8.67 24.40
N PHE A 224 19.88 -8.87 23.13
CA PHE A 224 20.09 -10.16 22.48
C PHE A 224 21.39 -10.18 21.67
N PRO A 225 22.56 -10.01 22.31
CA PRO A 225 23.85 -9.84 21.61
C PRO A 225 24.29 -11.08 20.82
N GLN A 226 23.73 -12.25 21.11
CA GLN A 226 24.06 -13.51 20.44
C GLN A 226 23.09 -13.88 19.30
N THR A 227 22.01 -13.12 19.13
CA THR A 227 20.98 -13.41 18.15
C THR A 227 21.32 -12.82 16.80
N LEU A 228 21.07 -13.57 15.72
CA LEU A 228 21.17 -13.03 14.37
C LEU A 228 20.05 -12.02 14.13
N GLN A 229 20.43 -10.74 13.99
CA GLN A 229 19.51 -9.68 13.65
C GLN A 229 19.42 -9.48 12.14
N LYS A 230 18.20 -9.43 11.62
CA LYS A 230 17.89 -9.18 10.22
C LYS A 230 16.80 -8.11 10.08
N GLY A 231 16.89 -7.34 9.01
CA GLY A 231 15.83 -6.45 8.57
C GLY A 231 14.78 -7.21 7.77
N CYS A 232 13.54 -6.77 7.87
CA CYS A 232 12.43 -7.36 7.13
C CYS A 232 12.52 -6.95 5.66
N TYR A 233 12.59 -7.94 4.76
CA TYR A 233 12.68 -7.68 3.31
C TYR A 233 11.49 -6.85 2.81
N PHE A 234 10.29 -7.09 3.33
CA PHE A 234 9.11 -6.30 2.97
C PHE A 234 9.31 -4.81 3.26
N HIS A 235 9.85 -4.47 4.43
CA HIS A 235 10.13 -3.08 4.82
C HIS A 235 11.28 -2.47 4.02
N HIS A 236 12.26 -3.28 3.61
CA HIS A 236 13.33 -2.86 2.71
C HIS A 236 12.75 -2.44 1.35
N ILE A 237 11.96 -3.33 0.73
CA ILE A 237 11.29 -3.05 -0.54
C ILE A 237 10.32 -1.88 -0.45
N GLN A 238 9.55 -1.81 0.63
CA GLN A 238 8.62 -0.72 0.87
C GLN A 238 9.35 0.63 0.99
N SER A 239 10.54 0.65 1.60
CA SER A 239 11.36 1.88 1.69
C SER A 239 11.86 2.34 0.32
N ILE A 240 12.33 1.42 -0.52
CA ILE A 240 12.72 1.72 -1.90
C ILE A 240 11.50 2.22 -2.69
N TYR A 241 10.35 1.55 -2.57
CA TYR A 241 9.14 1.95 -3.28
C TYR A 241 8.60 3.31 -2.81
N ARG A 242 8.64 3.62 -1.51
CA ARG A 242 8.33 4.95 -0.98
C ARG A 242 9.25 6.02 -1.56
N CYS A 243 10.55 5.74 -1.72
CA CYS A 243 11.46 6.66 -2.38
C CYS A 243 11.02 6.93 -3.83
N ILE A 244 10.67 5.88 -4.60
CA ILE A 244 10.13 6.02 -5.96
C ILE A 244 8.87 6.90 -5.98
N GLN A 245 7.94 6.68 -5.05
CA GLN A 245 6.72 7.48 -4.94
C GLN A 245 7.00 8.94 -4.59
N ASN A 246 7.87 9.20 -3.61
CA ASN A 246 8.22 10.55 -3.17
C ASN A 246 8.94 11.36 -4.26
N LEU A 247 9.64 10.69 -5.17
CA LEU A 247 10.24 11.29 -6.35
C LEU A 247 9.23 11.56 -7.48
N GLY A 248 7.95 11.22 -7.29
CA GLY A 248 6.90 11.41 -8.29
C GLY A 248 6.86 10.34 -9.39
N PHE A 249 7.59 9.24 -9.23
CA PHE A 249 7.74 8.21 -10.27
C PHE A 249 6.73 7.06 -10.17
N ALA A 250 5.64 7.20 -9.41
CA ALA A 250 4.65 6.13 -9.25
C ALA A 250 3.97 5.71 -10.58
N THR A 251 3.58 6.69 -11.40
CA THR A 251 3.01 6.47 -12.73
C THR A 251 4.05 5.93 -13.70
N VAL A 252 5.24 6.54 -13.71
CA VAL A 252 6.35 6.15 -14.58
C VAL A 252 6.81 4.71 -14.30
N TYR A 253 6.93 4.31 -13.03
CA TYR A 253 7.21 2.93 -12.63
C TYR A 253 6.14 1.94 -13.14
N SER A 254 4.89 2.39 -13.25
CA SER A 254 3.76 1.57 -13.70
C SER A 254 3.68 1.46 -15.22
N GLU A 255 4.14 2.47 -15.96
CA GLU A 255 3.99 2.56 -17.42
C GLU A 255 5.28 2.22 -18.19
N ASP A 256 6.45 2.54 -17.64
CA ASP A 256 7.76 2.33 -18.28
C ASP A 256 8.42 1.03 -17.79
N GLU A 257 8.51 0.04 -18.67
CA GLU A 257 9.07 -1.28 -18.37
C GLU A 257 10.55 -1.24 -18.01
N GLU A 258 11.33 -0.36 -18.64
CA GLU A 258 12.78 -0.27 -18.43
C GLU A 258 13.08 0.30 -17.03
N ILE A 259 12.35 1.36 -16.65
CA ILE A 259 12.41 1.95 -15.31
C ILE A 259 11.95 0.94 -14.26
N ARG A 260 10.82 0.26 -14.49
CA ARG A 260 10.31 -0.77 -13.58
C ARG A 260 11.32 -1.89 -13.36
N THR A 261 11.96 -2.35 -14.44
CA THR A 261 12.98 -3.40 -14.40
C THR A 261 14.21 -2.93 -13.63
N CYS A 262 14.67 -1.70 -13.85
CA CYS A 262 15.79 -1.12 -13.13
C CYS A 262 15.52 -1.04 -11.62
N CYS A 263 14.35 -0.50 -11.23
CA CYS A 263 13.93 -0.46 -9.83
C CYS A 263 13.82 -1.86 -9.21
N ARG A 264 13.32 -2.85 -9.95
CA ARG A 264 13.26 -4.25 -9.48
C ARG A 264 14.65 -4.87 -9.32
N LYS A 265 15.63 -4.51 -10.17
CA LYS A 265 17.02 -4.95 -9.99
C LYS A 265 17.62 -4.40 -8.69
N LEU A 266 17.36 -3.14 -8.35
CA LEU A 266 17.76 -2.57 -7.05
C LEU A 266 17.14 -3.35 -5.87
N MET A 267 15.85 -3.67 -5.96
CA MET A 267 15.14 -4.47 -4.97
C MET A 267 15.66 -5.92 -4.87
N ALA A 268 16.23 -6.44 -5.96
CA ALA A 268 16.74 -7.80 -6.05
C ALA A 268 18.17 -7.96 -5.52
N LEU A 269 18.90 -6.85 -5.29
CA LEU A 269 20.25 -6.87 -4.70
C LEU A 269 20.29 -7.64 -3.38
N ALA A 270 19.20 -7.62 -2.61
CA ALA A 270 19.08 -8.34 -1.34
C ALA A 270 19.19 -9.86 -1.49
N PHE A 271 19.05 -10.42 -2.70
CA PHE A 271 19.15 -11.85 -2.98
C PHE A 271 20.53 -12.29 -3.48
N LEU A 272 21.45 -11.37 -3.74
CA LEU A 272 22.78 -11.70 -4.22
C LEU A 272 23.68 -12.16 -3.07
N PRO A 273 24.69 -13.01 -3.33
CA PRO A 273 25.80 -13.21 -2.40
C PRO A 273 26.35 -11.85 -1.94
N LEU A 274 26.70 -11.73 -0.66
CA LEU A 274 27.09 -10.46 -0.05
C LEU A 274 28.25 -9.78 -0.78
N ASP A 275 29.23 -10.58 -1.22
CA ASP A 275 30.41 -10.15 -1.97
C ASP A 275 30.11 -9.68 -3.41
N GLU A 276 28.94 -10.01 -3.95
CA GLU A 276 28.51 -9.58 -5.28
C GLU A 276 27.64 -8.32 -5.28
N VAL A 277 27.06 -7.94 -4.13
CA VAL A 277 26.06 -6.86 -4.02
C VAL A 277 26.58 -5.53 -4.58
N GLU A 278 27.72 -5.05 -4.07
CA GLU A 278 28.30 -3.77 -4.47
C GLU A 278 28.70 -3.77 -5.94
N SER A 279 29.40 -4.83 -6.38
CA SER A 279 29.84 -4.99 -7.77
C SER A 279 28.63 -4.92 -8.72
N PHE A 280 27.54 -5.63 -8.42
CA PHE A 280 26.35 -5.61 -9.26
C PHE A 280 25.67 -4.23 -9.25
N PHE A 281 25.60 -3.57 -8.10
CA PHE A 281 25.03 -2.22 -8.00
C PHE A 281 25.80 -1.21 -8.88
N TYR A 282 27.13 -1.16 -8.78
CA TYR A 282 27.94 -0.25 -9.60
C TYR A 282 27.94 -0.61 -11.09
N ASN A 283 27.90 -1.91 -11.42
CA ASN A 283 27.72 -2.36 -12.81
C ASN A 283 26.34 -1.95 -13.37
N LEU A 284 25.28 -2.00 -12.57
CA LEU A 284 23.97 -1.50 -12.96
C LEU A 284 24.02 0.00 -13.29
N LEU A 285 24.69 0.81 -12.46
CA LEU A 285 24.87 2.24 -12.72
C LEU A 285 25.65 2.55 -14.01
N GLY A 286 26.55 1.66 -14.43
CA GLY A 286 27.32 1.78 -15.66
C GLY A 286 26.58 1.32 -16.92
N THR A 287 25.66 0.37 -16.81
CA THR A 287 24.98 -0.27 -17.94
C THR A 287 23.61 0.32 -18.26
N VAL A 288 23.00 1.03 -17.31
CA VAL A 288 21.71 1.71 -17.51
C VAL A 288 21.88 2.87 -18.50
N ASN A 289 20.95 2.98 -19.46
CA ASN A 289 21.00 4.03 -20.48
C ASN A 289 20.89 5.45 -19.86
N SER A 290 21.35 6.46 -20.61
CA SER A 290 21.46 7.84 -20.14
C SER A 290 20.12 8.43 -19.65
N ARG A 291 19.01 8.10 -20.32
CA ARG A 291 17.67 8.58 -19.94
C ARG A 291 17.25 8.02 -18.59
N VAL A 292 17.32 6.71 -18.41
CA VAL A 292 16.91 6.03 -17.17
C VAL A 292 17.84 6.44 -16.02
N LYS A 293 19.14 6.60 -16.31
CA LYS A 293 20.14 7.04 -15.34
C LYS A 293 19.84 8.44 -14.80
N GLU A 294 19.47 9.38 -15.67
CA GLU A 294 19.12 10.74 -15.24
C GLU A 294 17.78 10.77 -14.49
N LEU A 295 16.76 10.04 -14.96
CA LEU A 295 15.46 9.97 -14.28
C LEU A 295 15.57 9.34 -12.89
N LEU A 296 16.31 8.23 -12.75
CA LEU A 296 16.46 7.51 -11.48
C LEU A 296 17.65 7.99 -10.64
N ARG A 297 18.31 9.10 -11.01
CA ARG A 297 19.50 9.60 -10.33
C ARG A 297 19.34 9.71 -8.82
N GLN A 298 18.23 10.31 -8.37
CA GLN A 298 17.95 10.49 -6.94
C GLN A 298 17.69 9.16 -6.22
N LEU A 299 17.08 8.19 -6.90
CA LEU A 299 16.87 6.85 -6.35
C LEU A 299 18.20 6.11 -6.19
N PHE A 300 19.10 6.23 -7.17
CA PHE A 300 20.43 5.64 -7.09
C PHE A 300 21.27 6.24 -5.97
N LEU A 301 21.26 7.58 -5.83
CA LEU A 301 21.94 8.25 -4.72
C LEU A 301 21.40 7.81 -3.36
N TYR A 302 20.07 7.69 -3.22
CA TYR A 302 19.44 7.16 -2.02
C TYR A 302 19.88 5.72 -1.74
N HIS A 303 19.91 4.86 -2.77
CA HIS A 303 20.30 3.46 -2.59
C HIS A 303 21.76 3.32 -2.18
N ASP A 304 22.65 4.09 -2.81
CA ASP A 304 24.07 4.13 -2.51
C ASP A 304 24.32 4.63 -1.08
N ASP A 305 23.84 5.83 -0.73
CA ASP A 305 24.08 6.44 0.58
C ASP A 305 23.47 5.61 1.72
N TYR A 306 22.23 5.16 1.55
CA TYR A 306 21.50 4.52 2.65
C TYR A 306 21.70 3.00 2.71
N TRP A 307 21.48 2.27 1.61
CA TRP A 307 21.46 0.81 1.62
C TRP A 307 22.84 0.19 1.41
N ILE A 308 23.70 0.81 0.60
CA ILE A 308 25.07 0.33 0.41
C ILE A 308 25.98 0.81 1.54
N ASN A 309 25.96 2.10 1.88
CA ASN A 309 26.97 2.69 2.76
C ASN A 309 26.56 2.85 4.23
N LYS A 310 25.26 2.96 4.56
CA LYS A 310 24.80 3.28 5.93
C LYS A 310 24.23 2.09 6.70
N VAL A 311 23.40 1.27 6.08
CA VAL A 311 22.82 0.07 6.71
C VAL A 311 23.72 -1.13 6.38
N PRO A 312 24.18 -1.92 7.38
CA PRO A 312 25.00 -3.11 7.11
C PRO A 312 24.34 -4.04 6.10
N LEU A 313 25.10 -4.50 5.11
CA LEU A 313 24.60 -5.37 4.03
C LEU A 313 23.96 -6.64 4.58
N GLU A 314 24.59 -7.24 5.58
CA GLU A 314 24.11 -8.44 6.27
C GLU A 314 22.72 -8.23 6.88
N MET A 315 22.35 -7.00 7.21
CA MET A 315 21.07 -6.73 7.84
C MET A 315 19.91 -6.83 6.84
N TRP A 316 20.03 -6.24 5.66
CA TRP A 316 18.94 -6.23 4.66
C TRP A 316 19.07 -7.31 3.59
N ASN A 317 20.23 -7.96 3.48
CA ASN A 317 20.45 -9.09 2.60
C ASN A 317 19.77 -10.37 3.13
N VAL A 318 19.03 -11.01 2.23
CA VAL A 318 18.24 -12.23 2.45
C VAL A 318 18.69 -13.40 1.58
N HIS A 319 19.90 -13.34 1.03
CA HIS A 319 20.52 -14.45 0.33
C HIS A 319 20.62 -15.67 1.27
N GLY A 320 20.16 -16.83 0.80
CA GLY A 320 20.16 -18.06 1.59
C GLY A 320 19.21 -18.10 2.79
N ILE A 321 18.41 -17.05 3.06
CA ILE A 321 17.50 -17.01 4.20
C ILE A 321 16.16 -17.68 3.86
N GLN A 322 15.65 -18.55 4.74
CA GLN A 322 14.37 -19.26 4.55
C GLN A 322 13.15 -18.38 4.88
N HIS A 323 13.21 -17.58 5.95
CA HIS A 323 12.14 -16.68 6.39
C HIS A 323 12.54 -15.22 6.21
N ARG A 324 11.93 -14.53 5.23
CA ARG A 324 12.41 -13.22 4.73
C ARG A 324 11.48 -12.06 5.06
N THR A 325 10.21 -12.35 5.37
CA THR A 325 9.18 -11.35 5.65
C THR A 325 8.47 -11.64 6.98
N ASN A 326 7.90 -10.61 7.59
CA ASN A 326 7.03 -10.71 8.76
C ASN A 326 5.55 -10.84 8.37
N ASN A 327 5.21 -11.26 7.13
CA ASN A 327 3.83 -11.25 6.57
C ASN A 327 2.77 -11.86 7.50
N SER A 328 3.16 -12.84 8.30
CA SER A 328 2.39 -13.41 9.40
C SER A 328 1.77 -12.38 10.34
N CYS A 329 2.57 -11.38 10.76
CA CYS A 329 2.17 -10.32 11.67
C CYS A 329 1.26 -9.30 10.97
N GLU A 330 1.46 -9.10 9.67
CA GLU A 330 0.69 -8.11 8.91
C GLU A 330 -0.75 -8.54 8.59
N GLY A 331 -0.97 -9.84 8.37
CA GLY A 331 -2.32 -10.40 8.25
C GLY A 331 -3.16 -10.22 9.53
N ILE A 332 -2.52 -10.20 10.70
CA ILE A 332 -3.15 -10.01 12.00
C ILE A 332 -3.55 -8.54 12.24
N TYR A 333 -2.78 -7.57 11.73
CA TYR A 333 -3.12 -6.14 11.86
C TYR A 333 -4.52 -5.83 11.33
N ILE A 334 -4.94 -6.48 10.23
CA ILE A 334 -6.28 -6.26 9.66
C ILE A 334 -7.40 -6.62 10.65
N TYR A 335 -7.18 -7.60 11.53
CA TYR A 335 -8.17 -8.05 12.52
C TYR A 335 -8.09 -7.28 13.85
N ILE A 336 -6.89 -6.83 14.25
CA ILE A 336 -6.68 -6.09 15.51
C ILE A 336 -7.03 -4.61 15.39
N TYR A 337 -6.95 -4.01 14.20
CA TYR A 337 -7.33 -2.60 14.03
C TYR A 337 -8.85 -2.36 14.03
N MET A 338 -9.69 -3.40 13.91
CA MET A 338 -11.16 -3.24 13.90
C MET A 338 -11.74 -2.73 15.24
N PRO A 339 -11.19 -3.08 16.42
CA PRO A 339 -11.69 -2.56 17.71
C PRO A 339 -10.98 -1.30 18.26
N PHE A 340 -9.75 -0.98 17.83
CA PHE A 340 -8.90 0.05 18.48
C PHE A 340 -8.80 1.39 17.72
N LEU A 341 -9.84 1.77 16.95
CA LEU A 341 -9.90 3.02 16.15
C LEU A 341 -9.96 4.34 16.95
N PHE A 342 -9.48 4.35 18.19
CA PHE A 342 -9.24 5.59 18.94
C PHE A 342 -7.87 5.49 19.62
N GLN A 343 -6.94 6.33 19.12
CA GLN A 343 -5.60 6.66 19.66
C GLN A 343 -4.41 5.80 19.20
N GLY A 344 -3.53 6.45 18.45
CA GLY A 344 -2.07 6.18 18.45
C GLY A 344 -1.56 5.13 17.46
N SER A 345 -0.46 5.46 16.79
CA SER A 345 0.29 4.55 15.91
C SER A 345 0.99 3.47 16.75
N ILE A 346 0.46 2.26 16.76
CA ILE A 346 1.03 1.11 17.49
C ILE A 346 1.97 0.33 16.58
N THR A 347 3.24 0.22 16.95
CA THR A 347 4.21 -0.69 16.33
C THR A 347 4.22 -2.00 17.12
N ILE A 348 3.95 -3.15 16.50
CA ILE A 348 3.91 -4.47 17.17
C ILE A 348 5.07 -5.31 16.66
N TYR A 349 5.81 -5.93 17.57
CA TYR A 349 6.94 -6.81 17.26
C TYR A 349 6.59 -8.26 17.62
N SER A 350 7.03 -9.21 16.80
CA SER A 350 6.83 -10.64 16.99
C SER A 350 8.16 -11.33 17.24
N PHE A 351 8.20 -12.19 18.25
CA PHE A 351 9.35 -13.03 18.54
C PHE A 351 8.89 -14.43 18.88
N ARG A 352 9.58 -15.42 18.30
CA ARG A 352 9.32 -16.83 18.55
C ARG A 352 9.99 -17.22 19.88
N LEU A 353 9.19 -17.72 20.81
CA LEU A 353 9.69 -18.50 21.95
C LEU A 353 9.87 -19.94 21.46
N SER A 354 11.10 -20.42 21.44
CA SER A 354 11.41 -21.86 21.35
C SER A 354 11.22 -22.53 22.71
#